data_AF-A0A439P0L6-F1
#
_entry.id   AF-A0A439P0L6-F1
#
_cell.length_a   1.000
_cell.length_b   1.000
_cell.length_c   1.000
_cell.angle_alpha   90.00
_cell.angle_beta   90.00
_cell.angle_gamma   90.00
#
_symmetry.space_group_name_H-M   'P 1'
#
loop_
_entity.id
_entity.type
_entity.pdbx_description
1 polymer ?
#
loop_
_entity_poly.entity_id
_entity_poly.type
_entity_poly.pdbx_seq_one_letter_code
_entity_poly.pdbx_strand_id
1 'polypeptide(L)'
;MNADLGPNLTSDPIGWALPPWTREEAQAVYDLPFNDLLFRAQTIHRENFDPNRVQLSRLLSIKTGGCPEDCGYCSQSSHHQSG
;
A
#
# COMPACT_ATOMS: atom_id res chain seq x y z
N MET A 1 -10.78 3.40 -40.14
CA MET A 1 -9.45 3.86 -40.58
C MET A 1 -8.50 3.50 -39.47
N ASN A 2 -7.58 2.60 -39.80
CA ASN A 2 -6.87 1.75 -38.86
C ASN A 2 -5.89 2.56 -38.01
N ALA A 3 -5.86 2.31 -36.71
CA ALA A 3 -4.69 2.56 -35.90
C ALA A 3 -4.14 1.19 -35.53
N ASP A 4 -3.01 0.87 -36.15
CA ASP A 4 -2.27 -0.36 -35.97
C ASP A 4 -1.95 -0.59 -34.49
N LEU A 5 -2.44 -1.71 -33.95
CA LEU A 5 -2.09 -2.21 -32.64
C LEU A 5 -0.64 -2.70 -32.68
N GLY A 6 0.27 -1.83 -32.25
CA GLY A 6 1.65 -2.21 -31.95
C GLY A 6 1.71 -3.27 -30.83
N PRO A 7 2.68 -4.20 -30.88
CA PRO A 7 2.71 -5.36 -30.00
C PRO A 7 3.43 -5.04 -28.68
N ASN A 8 2.79 -5.27 -27.54
CA ASN A 8 3.25 -6.28 -26.56
C ASN A 8 2.29 -6.35 -25.36
N LEU A 9 1.41 -7.35 -25.40
CA LEU A 9 0.50 -7.76 -24.33
C LEU A 9 1.16 -8.83 -23.45
N THR A 10 2.27 -8.52 -22.80
CA THR A 10 2.88 -9.42 -21.80
C THR A 10 3.06 -8.63 -20.50
N SER A 11 2.44 -8.94 -19.38
CA SER A 11 1.59 -10.06 -18.99
C SER A 11 1.07 -9.72 -17.60
N ASP A 12 -0.21 -9.41 -17.42
CA ASP A 12 -0.79 -9.27 -16.09
C ASP A 12 -2.24 -9.79 -16.10
N PRO A 13 -2.55 -10.90 -15.40
CA PRO A 13 -3.86 -11.56 -15.50
C PRO A 13 -4.99 -10.84 -14.75
N ILE A 14 -4.73 -9.67 -14.13
CA ILE A 14 -5.69 -8.95 -13.27
C ILE A 14 -6.18 -7.62 -13.90
N GLY A 15 -5.81 -7.31 -15.15
CA GLY A 15 -6.52 -6.30 -15.95
C GLY A 15 -6.42 -4.86 -15.46
N TRP A 16 -5.30 -4.48 -14.83
CA TRP A 16 -5.02 -3.08 -14.53
C TRP A 16 -4.21 -2.49 -15.71
N ALA A 17 -4.85 -1.64 -16.53
CA ALA A 17 -4.24 -1.08 -17.75
C ALA A 17 -3.46 0.22 -17.49
N LEU A 18 -2.93 0.42 -16.29
CA LEU A 18 -2.11 1.60 -15.98
C LEU A 18 -0.63 1.19 -15.89
N PRO A 19 0.30 2.09 -16.18
CA PRO A 19 1.72 1.81 -16.04
C PRO A 19 2.12 1.66 -14.56
N PRO A 20 3.01 0.70 -14.21
CA PRO A 20 3.55 0.54 -12.85
C PRO A 20 4.24 1.83 -12.38
N TRP A 21 4.03 2.17 -11.11
CA TRP A 21 4.78 3.24 -10.46
C TRP A 21 6.27 2.90 -10.47
N THR A 22 7.07 3.86 -10.92
CA THR A 22 8.52 3.82 -10.81
C THR A 22 8.97 4.18 -9.40
N ARG A 23 10.21 3.83 -9.06
CA ARG A 23 10.81 4.23 -7.77
C ARG A 23 10.89 5.75 -7.67
N GLU A 24 11.25 6.40 -8.76
CA GLU A 24 11.44 7.84 -8.85
C GLU A 24 10.12 8.58 -8.63
N GLU A 25 9.03 8.10 -9.21
CA GLU A 25 7.69 8.67 -8.98
C GLU A 25 7.24 8.49 -7.52
N ALA A 26 7.46 7.32 -6.91
CA ALA A 26 7.13 7.10 -5.51
C ALA A 26 7.97 7.99 -4.58
N GLN A 27 9.26 8.15 -4.87
CA GLN A 27 10.17 9.03 -4.14
C GLN A 27 9.72 10.49 -4.23
N ALA A 28 9.28 10.95 -5.41
CA ALA A 28 8.78 12.30 -5.59
C ALA A 28 7.53 12.60 -4.74
N VAL A 29 6.65 11.61 -4.50
CA VAL A 29 5.52 11.76 -3.58
C VAL A 29 5.97 11.81 -2.13
N TYR A 30 6.91 10.95 -1.74
CA TYR A 30 7.47 10.92 -0.39
C TYR A 30 8.16 12.24 -0.01
N ASP A 31 8.84 12.88 -0.98
CA ASP A 31 9.60 14.12 -0.78
C ASP A 31 8.74 15.40 -0.86
N LEU A 32 7.42 15.29 -1.05
CA LEU A 32 6.53 16.46 -1.05
C LEU A 32 6.54 17.18 0.30
N PRO A 33 6.36 18.52 0.32
CA PRO A 33 6.09 19.24 1.56
C PRO A 33 4.91 18.61 2.29
N PHE A 34 5.10 18.31 3.58
CA PHE A 34 4.16 17.48 4.34
C PHE A 34 2.69 17.94 4.26
N ASN A 35 2.44 19.24 4.35
CA ASN A 35 1.09 19.79 4.30
C ASN A 35 0.47 19.70 2.89
N ASP A 36 1.26 19.84 1.83
CA ASP A 36 0.80 19.68 0.46
C ASP A 36 0.48 18.21 0.17
N LEU A 37 1.31 17.29 0.67
CA LEU A 37 1.06 15.85 0.61
C LEU A 37 -0.25 15.48 1.31
N LEU A 38 -0.48 15.97 2.53
CA LEU A 38 -1.73 15.74 3.25
C LEU A 38 -2.95 16.30 2.50
N PHE A 39 -2.86 17.52 1.97
CA PHE A 39 -3.96 18.12 1.20
C PHE A 39 -4.29 17.31 -0.05
N ARG A 40 -3.26 16.88 -0.80
CA ARG A 40 -3.42 16.00 -1.98
C ARG A 40 -4.05 14.67 -1.59
N ALA A 41 -3.59 14.04 -0.51
CA ALA A 41 -4.13 12.76 -0.03
C ALA A 41 -5.60 12.87 0.35
N GLN A 42 -6.00 13.93 1.07
CA GLN A 42 -7.39 14.18 1.44
C GLN A 42 -8.28 14.42 0.21
N THR A 43 -7.78 15.16 -0.78
CA THR A 43 -8.50 15.42 -2.04
C THR A 43 -8.82 14.10 -2.74
N ILE A 44 -7.82 13.25 -2.96
CA ILE A 44 -7.99 11.93 -3.59
C ILE A 44 -8.91 11.04 -2.77
N HIS A 45 -8.78 11.04 -1.43
CA HIS A 45 -9.65 10.22 -0.58
C HIS A 45 -11.13 10.62 -0.71
N ARG A 46 -11.43 11.93 -0.75
CA ARG A 46 -12.79 12.47 -0.92
C ARG A 46 -13.39 12.17 -2.30
N GLU A 47 -12.57 12.07 -3.34
CA GLU A 47 -13.01 11.73 -4.69
C GLU A 47 -13.42 10.25 -4.82
N ASN A 48 -12.83 9.37 -4.01
CA ASN A 48 -12.93 7.92 -4.19
C ASN A 48 -13.69 7.20 -3.06
N PHE A 49 -13.87 7.83 -1.90
CA PHE A 49 -14.52 7.25 -0.73
C PHE A 49 -15.54 8.21 -0.12
N ASP A 50 -16.51 7.67 0.63
CA ASP A 50 -17.33 8.48 1.52
C ASP A 50 -16.42 9.07 2.61
N PRO A 51 -16.20 10.40 2.62
CA PRO A 51 -15.14 11.00 3.40
C PRO A 51 -15.37 10.96 4.91
N ASN A 52 -16.58 10.64 5.36
CA ASN A 52 -16.93 10.54 6.77
C ASN A 52 -17.27 9.11 7.19
N ARG A 53 -16.99 8.12 6.34
CA ARG A 53 -17.21 6.70 6.64
C ARG A 53 -15.89 6.00 6.86
N VAL A 54 -15.82 5.20 7.93
CA VAL A 54 -14.64 4.40 8.28
C VAL A 54 -15.02 2.91 8.30
N GLN A 55 -14.12 2.07 7.80
CA GLN A 55 -14.26 0.62 7.85
C GLN A 55 -13.80 0.09 9.21
N LEU A 56 -14.62 -0.75 9.86
CA LEU A 56 -14.30 -1.35 11.16
C LEU A 56 -13.92 -2.83 11.01
N SER A 57 -12.75 -3.20 11.51
CA SER A 57 -12.24 -4.58 11.55
C SER A 57 -11.98 -5.01 13.00
N ARG A 58 -12.22 -6.29 13.30
CA ARG A 58 -11.81 -6.91 14.56
C ARG A 58 -10.89 -8.09 14.26
N LEU A 59 -9.75 -8.12 14.92
CA LEU A 59 -8.80 -9.22 14.87
C LEU A 59 -8.66 -9.86 16.26
N LEU A 60 -8.28 -11.13 16.29
CA LEU A 60 -7.96 -11.88 17.49
C LEU A 60 -6.67 -12.67 17.22
N SER A 61 -5.73 -12.59 18.15
CA SER A 61 -4.56 -13.46 18.13
C SER A 61 -4.96 -14.85 18.62
N ILE A 62 -5.11 -15.81 17.71
CA ILE A 62 -5.49 -17.19 18.05
C ILE A 62 -4.40 -17.90 18.87
N LYS A 63 -3.14 -17.49 18.69
CA LYS A 63 -1.98 -17.92 19.47
C LYS A 63 -1.02 -16.75 19.58
N THR A 64 -0.55 -16.46 20.79
CA THR A 64 0.35 -15.34 21.07
C THR A 64 1.69 -15.83 21.62
N GLY A 65 2.77 -15.22 21.12
CA GLY A 65 4.13 -15.43 21.62
C GLY A 65 4.80 -16.72 21.12
N GLY A 66 6.08 -16.87 21.47
CA GLY A 66 6.90 -18.02 21.07
C GLY A 66 7.05 -18.14 19.54
N CYS A 67 7.02 -17.00 18.84
CA CYS A 67 7.15 -16.94 17.39
C CYS A 67 8.62 -17.23 17.01
N PRO A 68 8.92 -18.26 16.20
CA PRO A 68 10.30 -18.63 15.86
C PRO A 68 11.02 -17.65 14.92
N GLU A 69 10.30 -16.73 14.31
CA GLU A 69 10.79 -15.70 13.39
C GLU A 69 11.47 -14.56 14.14
N ASP A 70 12.59 -14.08 13.60
CA ASP A 70 13.41 -13.01 14.19
C ASP A 70 13.03 -11.62 13.65
N CYS A 71 11.76 -11.27 13.77
CA CYS A 71 11.28 -9.96 13.35
C CYS A 71 11.64 -8.89 14.40
N GLY A 72 12.59 -8.00 14.06
CA GLY A 72 13.12 -6.95 14.95
C GLY A 72 12.11 -5.97 15.57
N TYR A 73 10.87 -5.94 15.07
CA TYR A 73 9.78 -5.10 15.58
C TYR A 73 8.69 -5.89 16.32
N CYS A 74 8.70 -7.23 16.23
CA CYS A 74 7.59 -8.05 16.70
C CYS A 74 7.80 -8.47 18.15
N SER A 75 6.90 -8.03 19.04
CA SER A 75 6.92 -8.44 20.46
C SER A 75 6.62 -9.93 20.69
N GLN A 76 6.24 -10.67 19.66
CA GLN A 76 5.97 -12.11 19.76
C GLN A 76 7.18 -12.97 19.40
N SER A 77 8.22 -12.38 18.81
CA SER A 77 9.49 -13.07 18.49
C SER A 77 10.11 -13.65 19.76
N SER A 78 10.48 -14.93 19.72
CA SER A 78 11.20 -15.56 20.83
C SER A 78 12.66 -15.12 20.95
N HIS A 79 13.19 -14.40 19.94
CA HIS A 79 14.58 -13.94 19.90
C HIS A 79 14.77 -12.61 20.65
N HIS A 80 13.69 -11.95 21.05
CA HIS A 80 13.73 -10.66 21.75
C HIS A 80 13.01 -10.75 23.08
N GLN A 81 13.55 -10.04 24.09
CA GLN A 81 12.89 -9.92 25.37
C GLN A 81 11.78 -8.85 25.26
N SER A 82 10.57 -9.29 24.95
CA SER A 82 9.37 -8.49 25.10
C SER A 82 8.85 -8.60 26.54
N GLY A 83 8.39 -7.47 27.10
CA GLY A 83 7.85 -7.38 28.46
C GLY A 83 6.44 -7.93 28.59
#